data_AF-A0A3B0RKU1-F1
#
_entry.id   AF-A0A3B0RKU1-F1
#
_cell.length_a   1.000
_cell.length_b   1.000
_cell.length_c   1.000
_cell.angle_alpha   90.00
_cell.angle_beta   90.00
_cell.angle_gamma   90.00
#
_symmetry.space_group_name_H-M   'P 1'
#
loop_
_entity.id
_entity.type
_entity.pdbx_description
1 polymer ?
#
loop_
_entity_poly.entity_id
_entity_poly.type
_entity_poly.pdbx_seq_one_letter_code
_entity_poly.pdbx_strand_id
1 'polypeptide(L)'
;MGIQDLEFFDVNIPCLAACPVHTNAGLYVAAIADGDDEGAYLTARLPNPFASVCARVCAAPCEDACRRGTLDAPIAIRALKRFVTEQFGIEAGDASLVSQVASAPQFERDQSIGIIGGGPCGLSAAHDLRKLGYSVTIYEATDTLGGMMVMGIPEYRLPRDLIAKEIQSIIDMGVDVQTNVKLGTDVTFAEIKDRHDAVLVAIGATLGRGLNLEGHEADGVLRAIEFLINVNRGFSVDVGERVVVIGGGDVAMDAARTALRTDAYEAKASDPGSDRSTMTAALDAARTAARSGARHVTVVSLESKKEMPADEFELEEAIKENIDFIHRRGPARILAKDGKVVGLETIGVRSVFDDDGRFAPVFDKDDVSTIDVDTVILAIGQAVDVAAIGDDGPEITERKTIRVGDNDLATSVPMVWAGGDAAHGPRSLIDAIADGRKAASQIHEAFGGDAEQRPKGQMVKLQQFHRFDDLYDEIDRAVVPTIPTDRRIGLTEVEIGLTPDQARCEAQRCLRCFANILLEPEKCVLCALCVDVCPVKVISIVPGPEVEPERVGVSALLLDETACIRCALCIERCPTNALSMGVWSGVGVPDGVSMPIDLKMPIPVGGSA
;
A
#
# COMPACT_ATOMS: atom_id res chain seq x y z
N MET A 1 -9.29 -9.59 -34.21
CA MET A 1 -8.07 -10.15 -33.58
C MET A 1 -8.52 -11.14 -32.53
N GLY A 2 -7.94 -12.34 -32.50
CA GLY A 2 -8.32 -13.39 -31.53
C GLY A 2 -7.95 -12.99 -30.10
N ILE A 3 -8.50 -13.74 -29.14
CA ILE A 3 -8.21 -13.63 -27.71
C ILE A 3 -6.72 -13.98 -27.50
N GLN A 4 -5.94 -13.08 -26.91
CA GLN A 4 -4.49 -13.25 -26.67
C GLN A 4 -4.16 -13.16 -25.18
N ASP A 5 -3.01 -13.71 -24.80
CA ASP A 5 -2.39 -13.47 -23.50
C ASP A 5 -1.95 -12.00 -23.41
N LEU A 6 -2.32 -11.33 -22.33
CA LEU A 6 -2.16 -9.89 -22.13
C LEU A 6 -0.83 -9.51 -21.46
N GLU A 7 0.09 -10.46 -21.28
CA GLU A 7 1.35 -10.30 -20.53
C GLU A 7 2.12 -9.00 -20.87
N PHE A 8 2.23 -8.65 -22.16
CA PHE A 8 2.89 -7.39 -22.53
C PHE A 8 2.23 -6.15 -21.91
N PHE A 9 0.89 -6.09 -21.87
CA PHE A 9 0.17 -4.94 -21.34
C PHE A 9 0.16 -4.90 -19.82
N ASP A 10 0.08 -6.06 -19.16
CA ASP A 10 0.20 -6.15 -17.71
C ASP A 10 1.56 -5.65 -17.22
N VAL A 11 2.62 -5.86 -18.01
CA VAL A 11 3.97 -5.39 -17.71
C VAL A 11 4.22 -3.94 -18.18
N ASN A 12 3.64 -3.53 -19.31
CA ASN A 12 3.89 -2.21 -19.91
C ASN A 12 3.04 -1.09 -19.29
N ILE A 13 2.00 -1.39 -18.50
CA ILE A 13 1.25 -0.40 -17.72
C ILE A 13 1.92 -0.29 -16.33
N PRO A 14 2.76 0.72 -16.07
CA PRO A 14 3.68 0.65 -14.95
C PRO A 14 2.99 0.67 -13.59
N CYS A 15 1.93 1.48 -13.45
CA CYS A 15 1.16 1.58 -12.22
C CYS A 15 0.33 0.31 -11.91
N LEU A 16 -0.05 -0.46 -12.93
CA LEU A 16 -0.70 -1.76 -12.78
C LEU A 16 0.33 -2.82 -12.38
N ALA A 17 1.45 -2.88 -13.12
CA ALA A 17 2.55 -3.82 -12.89
C ALA A 17 3.16 -3.68 -11.49
N ALA A 18 3.29 -2.45 -11.00
CA ALA A 18 3.88 -2.16 -9.69
C ALA A 18 2.92 -2.39 -8.52
N CYS A 19 1.62 -2.51 -8.76
CA CYS A 19 0.66 -2.76 -7.69
C CYS A 19 0.68 -4.26 -7.34
N PRO A 20 1.03 -4.67 -6.10
CA PRO A 20 1.15 -6.11 -5.78
C PRO A 20 -0.14 -6.92 -5.95
N VAL A 21 -1.30 -6.27 -5.83
CA VAL A 21 -2.62 -6.89 -6.07
C VAL A 21 -3.12 -6.67 -7.50
N HIS A 22 -2.29 -6.13 -8.40
CA HIS A 22 -2.62 -5.82 -9.80
C HIS A 22 -3.88 -4.96 -9.98
N THR A 23 -4.04 -3.91 -9.16
CA THR A 23 -5.10 -2.91 -9.40
C THR A 23 -4.79 -2.08 -10.64
N ASN A 24 -5.74 -1.97 -11.57
CA ASN A 24 -5.60 -1.10 -12.74
C ASN A 24 -5.78 0.39 -12.36
N ALA A 25 -4.72 0.98 -11.81
CA ALA A 25 -4.73 2.35 -11.35
C ALA A 25 -5.00 3.37 -12.45
N GLY A 26 -4.41 3.17 -13.62
CA GLY A 26 -4.66 4.03 -14.78
C GLY A 26 -6.14 4.09 -15.14
N LEU A 27 -6.83 2.95 -15.11
CA LEU A 27 -8.24 2.87 -15.48
C LEU A 27 -9.16 3.61 -14.50
N TYR A 28 -9.02 3.40 -13.17
CA TYR A 28 -9.90 4.12 -12.24
C TYR A 28 -9.57 5.62 -12.19
N VAL A 29 -8.31 6.00 -12.35
CA VAL A 29 -7.94 7.42 -12.46
C VAL A 29 -8.58 8.05 -13.70
N ALA A 30 -8.53 7.36 -14.84
CA ALA A 30 -9.19 7.86 -16.04
C ALA A 30 -10.72 7.96 -15.88
N ALA A 31 -11.35 6.99 -15.20
CA ALA A 31 -12.77 7.04 -14.89
C ALA A 31 -13.13 8.23 -13.99
N ILE A 32 -12.30 8.54 -12.97
CA ILE A 32 -12.44 9.77 -12.17
C ILE A 32 -12.37 11.00 -13.08
N ALA A 33 -11.38 11.07 -13.98
CA ALA A 33 -11.24 12.20 -14.91
C ALA A 33 -12.48 12.37 -15.83
N ASP A 34 -13.10 11.25 -16.22
CA ASP A 34 -14.28 11.20 -17.08
C ASP A 34 -15.60 11.37 -16.31
N GLY A 35 -15.56 11.46 -14.97
CA GLY A 35 -16.72 11.65 -14.11
C GLY A 35 -17.48 10.37 -13.73
N ASP A 36 -16.92 9.20 -14.02
CA ASP A 36 -17.45 7.88 -13.62
C ASP A 36 -16.81 7.41 -12.31
N ASP A 37 -17.21 8.03 -11.19
CA ASP A 37 -16.64 7.72 -9.88
C ASP A 37 -17.07 6.34 -9.35
N GLU A 38 -18.27 5.87 -9.71
CA GLU A 38 -18.75 4.54 -9.35
C GLU A 38 -17.91 3.45 -10.03
N GLY A 39 -17.70 3.56 -11.34
CA GLY A 39 -16.83 2.66 -12.09
C GLY A 39 -15.38 2.71 -11.60
N ALA A 40 -14.89 3.91 -11.23
CA ALA A 40 -13.58 4.08 -10.64
C ALA A 40 -13.44 3.34 -9.28
N TYR A 41 -14.42 3.50 -8.38
CA TYR A 41 -14.42 2.79 -7.11
C TYR A 41 -14.40 1.27 -7.31
N LEU A 42 -15.28 0.74 -8.15
CA LEU A 42 -15.36 -0.70 -8.41
C LEU A 42 -14.02 -1.22 -8.95
N THR A 43 -13.43 -0.51 -9.91
CA THR A 43 -12.09 -0.83 -10.46
C THR A 43 -11.02 -0.89 -9.38
N ALA A 44 -11.03 0.04 -8.42
CA ALA A 44 -10.06 0.07 -7.32
C ALA A 44 -10.31 -1.03 -6.26
N ARG A 45 -11.57 -1.40 -6.03
CA ARG A 45 -12.01 -2.31 -4.96
C ARG A 45 -11.95 -3.79 -5.34
N LEU A 46 -12.27 -4.13 -6.59
CA LEU A 46 -12.39 -5.52 -7.04
C LEU A 46 -11.16 -6.40 -6.75
N PRO A 47 -9.92 -5.99 -7.11
CA PRO A 47 -8.72 -6.77 -6.79
C PRO A 47 -8.22 -6.62 -5.34
N ASN A 48 -8.80 -5.70 -4.56
CA ASN A 48 -8.26 -5.30 -3.27
C ASN A 48 -9.34 -5.33 -2.16
N PRO A 49 -9.32 -6.33 -1.25
CA PRO A 49 -10.25 -6.41 -0.13
C PRO A 49 -10.22 -5.21 0.82
N PHE A 50 -9.15 -4.42 0.79
CA PHE A 50 -8.87 -3.30 1.70
C PHE A 50 -8.61 -2.00 0.93
N ALA A 51 -9.40 -1.70 -0.09
CA ALA A 51 -9.20 -0.50 -0.91
C ALA A 51 -9.28 0.80 -0.08
N SER A 52 -10.16 0.84 0.92
CA SER A 52 -10.40 2.03 1.76
C SER A 52 -9.26 2.24 2.77
N VAL A 53 -8.72 1.16 3.34
CA VAL A 53 -7.47 1.23 4.13
C VAL A 53 -6.29 1.62 3.23
N CYS A 54 -6.13 1.00 2.07
CA CYS A 54 -5.04 1.30 1.14
C CYS A 54 -5.09 2.73 0.59
N ALA A 55 -6.27 3.33 0.49
CA ALA A 55 -6.47 4.73 0.15
C ALA A 55 -5.85 5.71 1.16
N ARG A 56 -5.56 5.26 2.39
CA ARG A 56 -4.98 6.09 3.46
C ARG A 56 -3.50 5.81 3.67
N VAL A 57 -3.12 4.52 3.73
CA VAL A 57 -1.79 4.13 4.23
C VAL A 57 -0.97 3.25 3.29
N CYS A 58 -1.41 3.05 2.05
CA CYS A 58 -0.59 2.34 1.07
C CYS A 58 0.70 3.14 0.80
N ALA A 59 1.83 2.42 0.66
CA ALA A 59 3.11 2.96 0.20
C ALA A 59 3.10 3.38 -1.29
N ALA A 60 1.97 3.17 -1.98
CA ALA A 60 1.73 3.65 -3.33
C ALA A 60 2.84 3.32 -4.37
N PRO A 61 3.30 2.06 -4.50
CA PRO A 61 4.33 1.69 -5.49
C PRO A 61 3.90 1.97 -6.94
N CYS A 62 2.58 2.09 -7.17
CA CYS A 62 2.02 2.54 -8.44
C CYS A 62 2.35 3.99 -8.79
N GLU A 63 2.59 4.85 -7.81
CA GLU A 63 3.04 6.24 -7.99
C GLU A 63 4.53 6.28 -8.32
N ASP A 64 5.36 5.50 -7.60
CA ASP A 64 6.80 5.39 -7.88
C ASP A 64 7.09 4.91 -9.31
N ALA A 65 6.32 3.94 -9.78
CA ALA A 65 6.44 3.42 -11.14
C ALA A 65 5.75 4.29 -12.19
N CYS A 66 5.02 5.34 -11.81
CA CYS A 66 4.16 6.08 -12.72
C CYS A 66 4.97 6.72 -13.87
N ARG A 67 4.60 6.40 -15.12
CA ARG A 67 5.27 6.93 -16.31
C ARG A 67 5.33 8.47 -16.32
N ARG A 68 4.29 9.13 -15.80
CA ARG A 68 4.22 10.60 -15.73
C ARG A 68 5.31 11.19 -14.84
N GLY A 69 5.78 10.46 -13.81
CA GLY A 69 6.88 10.89 -12.94
C GLY A 69 8.21 11.10 -13.66
N THR A 70 8.38 10.55 -14.86
CA THR A 70 9.57 10.83 -15.71
C THR A 70 9.48 12.14 -16.49
N LEU A 71 8.29 12.73 -16.59
CA LEU A 71 8.04 14.00 -17.28
C LEU A 71 8.06 15.16 -16.28
N ASP A 72 7.29 15.04 -15.21
CA ASP A 72 7.15 16.05 -14.16
C ASP A 72 7.05 15.41 -12.75
N ALA A 73 5.86 14.97 -12.35
CA ALA A 73 5.55 14.38 -11.07
C ALA A 73 4.50 13.28 -11.26
N PRO A 74 4.54 12.19 -10.49
CA PRO A 74 3.59 11.10 -10.62
C PRO A 74 2.15 11.56 -10.35
N ILE A 75 1.19 10.73 -10.76
CA ILE A 75 -0.21 10.93 -10.38
C ILE A 75 -0.37 10.62 -8.89
N ALA A 76 -1.14 11.41 -8.15
CA ALA A 76 -1.51 11.15 -6.76
C ALA A 76 -2.59 10.04 -6.66
N ILE A 77 -2.24 8.85 -7.14
CA ILE A 77 -3.08 7.67 -7.28
C ILE A 77 -3.75 7.27 -5.95
N ARG A 78 -3.02 7.29 -4.83
CA ARG A 78 -3.56 6.97 -3.50
C ARG A 78 -4.64 7.97 -3.08
N ALA A 79 -4.39 9.26 -3.29
CA ALA A 79 -5.35 10.32 -2.96
C ALA A 79 -6.62 10.23 -3.83
N LEU A 80 -6.47 9.90 -5.11
CA LEU A 80 -7.60 9.65 -6.01
C LEU A 80 -8.39 8.39 -5.63
N LYS A 81 -7.71 7.33 -5.17
CA LYS A 81 -8.38 6.16 -4.60
C LYS A 81 -9.21 6.54 -3.38
N ARG A 82 -8.65 7.36 -2.48
CA ARG A 82 -9.37 7.87 -1.31
C ARG A 82 -10.62 8.66 -1.69
N PHE A 83 -10.52 9.53 -2.69
CA PHE A 83 -11.65 10.30 -3.18
C PHE A 83 -12.85 9.41 -3.56
N VAL A 84 -12.62 8.29 -4.24
CA VAL A 84 -13.71 7.38 -4.63
C VAL A 84 -14.14 6.42 -3.50
N THR A 85 -13.23 6.01 -2.60
CA THR A 85 -13.63 5.19 -1.44
C THR A 85 -14.44 5.99 -0.42
N GLU A 86 -14.19 7.29 -0.26
CA GLU A 86 -15.01 8.14 0.61
C GLU A 86 -16.46 8.29 0.08
N GLN A 87 -16.68 8.11 -1.22
CA GLN A 87 -18.02 8.20 -1.84
C GLN A 87 -18.77 6.87 -1.92
N PHE A 88 -18.05 5.75 -2.15
CA PHE A 88 -18.65 4.45 -2.46
C PHE A 88 -18.08 3.28 -1.63
N GLY A 89 -17.04 3.54 -0.84
CA GLY A 89 -16.37 2.58 0.03
C GLY A 89 -17.17 2.20 1.26
N ILE A 90 -16.53 1.51 2.21
CA ILE A 90 -17.22 1.07 3.43
C ILE A 90 -17.59 2.26 4.33
N GLU A 91 -16.85 3.37 4.21
CA GLU A 91 -17.07 4.61 4.93
C GLU A 91 -18.27 5.42 4.43
N ALA A 92 -18.82 5.09 3.25
CA ALA A 92 -19.86 5.88 2.58
C ALA A 92 -21.29 5.66 3.11
N GLY A 93 -21.49 4.80 4.11
CA GLY A 93 -22.81 4.50 4.66
C GLY A 93 -23.76 3.90 3.61
N ASP A 94 -24.94 4.50 3.42
CA ASP A 94 -25.96 4.00 2.48
C ASP A 94 -25.51 4.01 1.01
N ALA A 95 -24.51 4.83 0.66
CA ALA A 95 -23.94 4.87 -0.69
C ALA A 95 -22.87 3.79 -0.92
N SER A 96 -22.55 2.99 0.10
CA SER A 96 -21.53 1.95 -0.01
C SER A 96 -21.91 0.88 -1.03
N LEU A 97 -20.97 0.55 -1.91
CA LEU A 97 -21.11 -0.52 -2.91
C LEU A 97 -20.37 -1.80 -2.50
N VAL A 98 -19.85 -1.88 -1.26
CA VAL A 98 -19.07 -3.04 -0.79
C VAL A 98 -19.86 -4.34 -0.91
N SER A 99 -21.15 -4.34 -0.57
CA SER A 99 -22.01 -5.53 -0.65
C SER A 99 -22.19 -6.08 -2.07
N GLN A 100 -21.93 -5.27 -3.11
CA GLN A 100 -21.96 -5.73 -4.50
C GLN A 100 -20.73 -6.55 -4.88
N VAL A 101 -19.60 -6.36 -4.17
CA VAL A 101 -18.30 -6.95 -4.51
C VAL A 101 -17.74 -7.87 -3.42
N ALA A 102 -18.29 -7.81 -2.22
CA ALA A 102 -18.00 -8.68 -1.08
C ALA A 102 -19.33 -9.22 -0.54
N SER A 103 -19.61 -10.48 -0.87
CA SER A 103 -20.81 -11.19 -0.42
C SER A 103 -20.48 -12.66 -0.15
N ALA A 104 -21.34 -13.32 0.62
CA ALA A 104 -21.23 -14.76 0.87
C ALA A 104 -21.22 -15.53 -0.46
N PRO A 105 -20.50 -16.66 -0.54
CA PRO A 105 -20.42 -17.43 -1.77
C PRO A 105 -21.76 -18.01 -2.19
N GLN A 106 -21.87 -18.26 -3.49
CA GLN A 106 -23.07 -18.88 -4.08
C GLN A 106 -23.11 -20.41 -3.86
N PHE A 107 -22.00 -21.01 -3.47
CA PHE A 107 -21.86 -22.45 -3.23
C PHE A 107 -20.86 -22.69 -2.09
N GLU A 108 -20.97 -23.85 -1.44
CA GLU A 108 -20.02 -24.28 -0.40
C GLU A 108 -19.23 -25.50 -0.89
N ARG A 109 -17.98 -25.56 -0.47
CA ARG A 109 -17.07 -26.70 -0.67
C ARG A 109 -16.92 -27.47 0.63
N ASP A 110 -16.63 -28.76 0.52
CA ASP A 110 -16.48 -29.63 1.69
C ASP A 110 -15.17 -29.35 2.46
N GLN A 111 -14.16 -28.75 1.80
CA GLN A 111 -12.84 -28.53 2.40
C GLN A 111 -12.83 -27.37 3.38
N SER A 112 -12.10 -27.56 4.49
CA SER A 112 -11.87 -26.54 5.53
C SER A 112 -10.46 -25.98 5.51
N ILE A 113 -10.33 -24.68 5.72
CA ILE A 113 -9.06 -23.94 5.71
C ILE A 113 -8.86 -23.23 7.04
N GLY A 114 -7.72 -23.50 7.69
CA GLY A 114 -7.28 -22.80 8.88
C GLY A 114 -6.33 -21.66 8.53
N ILE A 115 -6.55 -20.46 9.07
CA ILE A 115 -5.65 -19.31 8.89
C ILE A 115 -5.14 -18.89 10.25
N ILE A 116 -3.82 -18.86 10.44
CA ILE A 116 -3.18 -18.45 11.69
C ILE A 116 -2.71 -16.99 11.54
N GLY A 117 -3.39 -16.06 12.22
CA GLY A 117 -3.15 -14.63 12.15
C GLY A 117 -4.24 -13.89 11.38
N GLY A 118 -4.94 -13.00 12.06
CA GLY A 118 -6.03 -12.16 11.54
C GLY A 118 -5.58 -10.81 10.98
N GLY A 119 -4.35 -10.73 10.47
CA GLY A 119 -3.81 -9.53 9.82
C GLY A 119 -4.22 -9.38 8.36
N PRO A 120 -3.64 -8.41 7.63
CA PRO A 120 -3.95 -8.13 6.21
C PRO A 120 -3.86 -9.36 5.30
N CYS A 121 -2.79 -10.15 5.45
CA CYS A 121 -2.58 -11.38 4.67
C CYS A 121 -3.66 -12.42 4.97
N GLY A 122 -3.92 -12.72 6.24
CA GLY A 122 -4.90 -13.73 6.63
C GLY A 122 -6.33 -13.33 6.23
N LEU A 123 -6.71 -12.07 6.44
CA LEU A 123 -8.03 -11.57 6.06
C LEU A 123 -8.21 -11.49 4.54
N SER A 124 -7.18 -11.11 3.78
CA SER A 124 -7.24 -11.12 2.33
C SER A 124 -7.39 -12.55 1.77
N ALA A 125 -6.66 -13.51 2.35
CA ALA A 125 -6.83 -14.92 2.00
C ALA A 125 -8.23 -15.43 2.35
N ALA A 126 -8.75 -15.07 3.54
CA ALA A 126 -10.10 -15.46 3.96
C ALA A 126 -11.17 -14.92 3.00
N HIS A 127 -11.05 -13.66 2.58
CA HIS A 127 -11.95 -13.05 1.60
C HIS A 127 -11.95 -13.83 0.27
N ASP A 128 -10.78 -14.12 -0.32
CA ASP A 128 -10.69 -14.81 -1.61
C ASP A 128 -11.12 -16.29 -1.49
N LEU A 129 -10.73 -16.99 -0.41
CA LEU A 129 -11.16 -18.38 -0.15
C LEU A 129 -12.67 -18.49 0.07
N ARG A 130 -13.29 -17.52 0.76
CA ARG A 130 -14.74 -17.47 0.91
C ARG A 130 -15.43 -17.23 -0.43
N LYS A 131 -14.92 -16.37 -1.31
CA LYS A 131 -15.45 -16.22 -2.69
C LYS A 131 -15.41 -17.54 -3.47
N LEU A 132 -14.41 -18.38 -3.21
CA LEU A 132 -14.24 -19.69 -3.83
C LEU A 132 -15.04 -20.82 -3.14
N GLY A 133 -15.79 -20.51 -2.08
CA GLY A 133 -16.73 -21.43 -1.40
C GLY A 133 -16.12 -22.27 -0.28
N TYR A 134 -14.88 -22.02 0.15
CA TYR A 134 -14.25 -22.82 1.21
C TYR A 134 -14.71 -22.44 2.61
N SER A 135 -14.85 -23.38 3.53
CA SER A 135 -15.04 -23.05 4.95
C SER A 135 -13.73 -22.50 5.53
N VAL A 136 -13.75 -21.34 6.16
CA VAL A 136 -12.54 -20.66 6.66
C VAL A 136 -12.66 -20.37 8.15
N THR A 137 -11.64 -20.74 8.93
CA THR A 137 -11.48 -20.35 10.33
C THR A 137 -10.18 -19.55 10.52
N ILE A 138 -10.27 -18.35 11.08
CA ILE A 138 -9.12 -17.54 11.49
C ILE A 138 -8.84 -17.75 12.98
N TYR A 139 -7.60 -18.07 13.32
CA TYR A 139 -7.06 -18.11 14.68
C TYR A 139 -6.21 -16.86 14.91
N GLU A 140 -6.65 -15.98 15.81
CA GLU A 140 -6.00 -14.71 16.10
C GLU A 140 -5.49 -14.70 17.55
N ALA A 141 -4.22 -14.34 17.72
CA ALA A 141 -3.55 -14.35 19.02
C ALA A 141 -4.09 -13.27 19.98
N THR A 142 -4.58 -12.16 19.43
CA THR A 142 -5.12 -11.03 20.19
C THR A 142 -6.65 -11.08 20.28
N ASP A 143 -7.22 -10.12 21.00
CA ASP A 143 -8.67 -9.98 21.20
C ASP A 143 -9.40 -9.33 20.02
N THR A 144 -8.66 -8.85 19.02
CA THR A 144 -9.22 -8.18 17.83
C THR A 144 -8.45 -8.53 16.57
N LEU A 145 -9.10 -8.41 15.41
CA LEU A 145 -8.50 -8.65 14.11
C LEU A 145 -7.81 -7.38 13.57
N GLY A 146 -7.11 -7.53 12.45
CA GLY A 146 -6.48 -6.45 11.69
C GLY A 146 -4.97 -6.35 11.85
N GLY A 147 -4.38 -7.08 12.81
CA GLY A 147 -2.93 -7.16 13.00
C GLY A 147 -2.28 -5.77 13.09
N MET A 148 -1.18 -5.56 12.36
CA MET A 148 -0.46 -4.29 12.37
C MET A 148 -1.24 -3.09 11.81
N MET A 149 -2.34 -3.28 11.07
CA MET A 149 -3.22 -2.16 10.69
C MET A 149 -3.87 -1.52 11.91
N VAL A 150 -4.28 -2.34 12.88
CA VAL A 150 -4.93 -1.90 14.12
C VAL A 150 -3.88 -1.59 15.19
N MET A 151 -2.85 -2.43 15.29
CA MET A 151 -1.90 -2.38 16.40
C MET A 151 -0.69 -1.50 16.12
N GLY A 152 -0.23 -1.41 14.87
CA GLY A 152 0.97 -0.66 14.50
C GLY A 152 0.67 0.75 14.01
N ILE A 153 -0.18 0.85 12.99
CA ILE A 153 -0.47 2.12 12.31
C ILE A 153 -1.27 3.04 13.24
N PRO A 154 -0.83 4.27 13.50
CA PRO A 154 -1.54 5.21 14.37
C PRO A 154 -2.95 5.60 13.87
N GLU A 155 -3.85 5.89 14.80
CA GLU A 155 -5.27 6.15 14.48
C GLU A 155 -5.48 7.46 13.69
N TYR A 156 -4.60 8.44 13.86
CA TYR A 156 -4.63 9.68 13.08
C TYR A 156 -4.20 9.49 11.61
N ARG A 157 -3.67 8.32 11.24
CA ARG A 157 -3.41 7.91 9.85
C ARG A 157 -4.46 6.92 9.36
N LEU A 158 -4.91 6.01 10.23
CA LEU A 158 -5.86 4.98 9.87
C LEU A 158 -6.97 4.82 10.93
N PRO A 159 -8.18 5.35 10.67
CA PRO A 159 -9.29 5.31 11.61
C PRO A 159 -9.71 3.89 11.98
N ARG A 160 -9.91 3.63 13.28
CA ARG A 160 -10.26 2.29 13.79
C ARG A 160 -11.63 1.82 13.33
N ASP A 161 -12.59 2.73 13.21
CA ASP A 161 -13.94 2.40 12.75
C ASP A 161 -13.95 1.96 11.29
N LEU A 162 -13.12 2.59 10.45
CA LEU A 162 -12.94 2.18 9.05
C LEU A 162 -12.38 0.75 8.96
N ILE A 163 -11.29 0.47 9.68
CA ILE A 163 -10.66 -0.88 9.68
C ILE A 163 -11.68 -1.91 10.16
N ALA A 164 -12.38 -1.64 11.27
CA ALA A 164 -13.37 -2.54 11.82
C ALA A 164 -14.49 -2.86 10.81
N LYS A 165 -14.97 -1.86 10.07
CA LYS A 165 -15.98 -2.07 9.02
C LYS A 165 -15.44 -2.87 7.83
N GLU A 166 -14.21 -2.62 7.35
CA GLU A 166 -13.61 -3.44 6.28
C GLU A 166 -13.44 -4.90 6.73
N ILE A 167 -12.95 -5.12 7.95
CA ILE A 167 -12.83 -6.48 8.53
C ILE A 167 -14.18 -7.14 8.64
N GLN A 168 -15.19 -6.44 9.18
CA GLN A 168 -16.53 -7.00 9.35
C GLN A 168 -17.12 -7.43 8.00
N SER A 169 -16.89 -6.66 6.93
CA SER A 169 -17.36 -7.02 5.59
C SER A 169 -16.79 -8.36 5.08
N ILE A 170 -15.61 -8.76 5.56
CA ILE A 170 -14.99 -10.06 5.25
C ILE A 170 -15.57 -11.14 6.15
N ILE A 171 -15.76 -10.87 7.44
CA ILE A 171 -16.37 -11.81 8.39
C ILE A 171 -17.79 -12.18 7.95
N ASP A 172 -18.57 -11.19 7.50
CA ASP A 172 -19.95 -11.36 7.04
C ASP A 172 -20.07 -12.28 5.80
N MET A 173 -18.96 -12.61 5.14
CA MET A 173 -18.90 -13.65 4.10
C MET A 173 -18.95 -15.08 4.65
N GLY A 174 -19.04 -15.24 5.97
CA GLY A 174 -19.10 -16.53 6.67
C GLY A 174 -17.74 -17.04 7.14
N VAL A 175 -16.84 -16.15 7.56
CA VAL A 175 -15.56 -16.54 8.16
C VAL A 175 -15.75 -16.79 9.66
N ASP A 176 -15.34 -17.97 10.15
CA ASP A 176 -15.27 -18.25 11.58
C ASP A 176 -14.02 -17.60 12.18
N VAL A 177 -14.15 -17.00 13.36
CA VAL A 177 -13.06 -16.24 14.00
C VAL A 177 -12.90 -16.68 15.44
N GLN A 178 -11.68 -17.10 15.78
CA GLN A 178 -11.29 -17.48 17.14
C GLN A 178 -10.18 -16.54 17.61
N THR A 179 -10.56 -15.51 18.36
CA THR A 179 -9.63 -14.58 19.01
C THR A 179 -9.08 -15.14 20.32
N ASN A 180 -7.99 -14.55 20.82
CA ASN A 180 -7.26 -15.01 22.00
C ASN A 180 -6.79 -16.47 21.88
N VAL A 181 -6.40 -16.87 20.66
CA VAL A 181 -5.84 -18.19 20.36
C VAL A 181 -4.43 -18.01 19.81
N LYS A 182 -3.43 -18.01 20.69
CA LYS A 182 -2.03 -17.81 20.32
C LYS A 182 -1.36 -19.14 19.96
N LEU A 183 -0.80 -19.19 18.74
CA LEU A 183 0.03 -20.31 18.29
C LEU A 183 1.23 -20.52 19.22
N GLY A 184 1.52 -21.78 19.54
CA GLY A 184 2.61 -22.19 20.44
C GLY A 184 2.32 -22.00 21.93
N THR A 185 1.18 -21.40 22.29
CA THR A 185 0.74 -21.23 23.69
C THR A 185 -0.62 -21.92 23.93
N ASP A 186 -1.65 -21.48 23.23
CA ASP A 186 -3.03 -21.97 23.40
C ASP A 186 -3.35 -23.14 22.46
N VAL A 187 -2.69 -23.16 21.30
CA VAL A 187 -2.79 -24.20 20.27
C VAL A 187 -1.42 -24.44 19.66
N THR A 188 -1.15 -25.69 19.30
CA THR A 188 0.04 -26.08 18.55
C THR A 188 -0.23 -26.03 17.05
N PHE A 189 0.84 -25.93 16.25
CA PHE A 189 0.73 -25.99 14.81
C PHE A 189 0.11 -27.33 14.33
N ALA A 190 0.53 -28.45 14.91
CA ALA A 190 0.01 -29.78 14.59
C ALA A 190 -1.51 -29.87 14.83
N GLU A 191 -2.02 -29.34 15.94
CA GLU A 191 -3.46 -29.34 16.21
C GLU A 191 -4.26 -28.55 15.18
N ILE A 192 -3.76 -27.42 14.69
CA ILE A 192 -4.43 -26.66 13.63
C ILE A 192 -4.35 -27.43 12.31
N LYS A 193 -3.20 -28.03 11.99
CA LYS A 193 -3.01 -28.83 10.76
C LYS A 193 -3.93 -30.05 10.71
N ASP A 194 -4.21 -30.67 11.85
CA ASP A 194 -5.10 -31.83 11.96
C ASP A 194 -6.59 -31.46 11.87
N ARG A 195 -6.96 -30.21 12.17
CA ARG A 195 -8.35 -29.71 12.10
C ARG A 195 -8.80 -29.29 10.70
N HIS A 196 -7.85 -28.99 9.81
CA HIS A 196 -8.12 -28.38 8.52
C HIS A 196 -7.41 -29.09 7.37
N ASP A 197 -8.07 -29.15 6.22
CA ASP A 197 -7.50 -29.76 5.02
C ASP A 197 -6.28 -28.97 4.51
N ALA A 198 -6.30 -27.65 4.67
CA ALA A 198 -5.17 -26.75 4.37
C ALA A 198 -4.99 -25.68 5.46
N VAL A 199 -3.76 -25.17 5.59
CA VAL A 199 -3.43 -24.11 6.55
C VAL A 199 -2.63 -22.98 5.90
N LEU A 200 -2.96 -21.73 6.24
CA LEU A 200 -2.13 -20.55 5.97
C LEU A 200 -1.56 -19.99 7.28
N VAL A 201 -0.23 -19.84 7.35
CA VAL A 201 0.46 -19.19 8.47
C VAL A 201 0.77 -17.73 8.11
N ALA A 202 0.03 -16.80 8.72
CA ALA A 202 0.06 -15.36 8.46
C ALA A 202 0.25 -14.53 9.76
N ILE A 203 1.08 -15.03 10.69
CA ILE A 203 1.28 -14.46 12.04
C ILE A 203 2.00 -13.10 12.06
N GLY A 204 2.54 -12.66 10.93
CA GLY A 204 3.22 -11.37 10.77
C GLY A 204 4.53 -11.22 11.57
N ALA A 205 5.09 -10.01 11.56
CA ALA A 205 6.30 -9.65 12.32
C ALA A 205 5.94 -8.67 13.45
N THR A 206 5.45 -9.20 14.57
CA THR A 206 4.90 -8.42 15.68
C THR A 206 5.90 -8.10 16.79
N LEU A 207 7.13 -8.61 16.71
CA LEU A 207 8.17 -8.36 17.70
C LEU A 207 9.06 -7.18 17.27
N GLY A 208 9.42 -6.30 18.22
CA GLY A 208 10.40 -5.23 17.99
C GLY A 208 11.85 -5.73 18.12
N ARG A 209 12.76 -5.25 17.28
CA ARG A 209 14.19 -5.52 17.44
C ARG A 209 14.80 -4.61 18.51
N GLY A 210 15.66 -5.19 19.35
CA GLY A 210 16.49 -4.46 20.30
C GLY A 210 17.89 -4.19 19.76
N LEU A 211 18.61 -3.28 20.40
CA LEU A 211 20.04 -3.05 20.18
C LEU A 211 20.84 -3.60 21.36
N ASN A 212 21.87 -4.39 21.09
CA ASN A 212 22.80 -4.84 22.11
C ASN A 212 23.85 -3.76 22.37
N LEU A 213 23.45 -2.71 23.11
CA LEU A 213 24.29 -1.58 23.49
C LEU A 213 24.33 -1.43 25.02
N GLU A 214 25.35 -0.77 25.53
CA GLU A 214 25.38 -0.39 26.94
C GLU A 214 24.15 0.47 27.29
N GLY A 215 23.48 0.15 28.40
CA GLY A 215 22.30 0.87 28.89
C GLY A 215 20.96 0.50 28.22
N HIS A 216 20.92 -0.49 27.31
CA HIS A 216 19.69 -0.86 26.58
C HIS A 216 18.56 -1.44 27.45
N GLU A 217 18.86 -1.86 28.69
CA GLU A 217 17.87 -2.37 29.66
C GLU A 217 17.38 -1.29 30.64
N ALA A 218 17.81 -0.04 30.48
CA ALA A 218 17.41 1.05 31.38
C ALA A 218 15.91 1.37 31.25
N ASP A 219 15.31 1.78 32.37
CA ASP A 219 13.95 2.33 32.41
C ASP A 219 13.89 3.60 31.54
N GLY A 220 12.94 3.66 30.61
CA GLY A 220 12.86 4.68 29.55
C GLY A 220 13.38 4.22 28.17
N VAL A 221 13.88 2.99 28.01
CA VAL A 221 14.17 2.40 26.70
C VAL A 221 12.97 1.59 26.22
N LEU A 222 12.34 2.03 25.14
CA LEU A 222 11.17 1.41 24.54
C LEU A 222 11.51 0.84 23.17
N ARG A 223 10.85 -0.25 22.77
CA ARG A 223 10.85 -0.69 21.37
C ARG A 223 9.64 -0.11 20.66
N ALA A 224 9.83 0.47 19.48
CA ALA A 224 8.78 1.19 18.76
C ALA A 224 7.52 0.34 18.52
N ILE A 225 7.71 -0.94 18.20
CA ILE A 225 6.59 -1.87 17.94
C ILE A 225 5.77 -2.10 19.20
N GLU A 226 6.41 -2.42 20.32
CA GLU A 226 5.72 -2.63 21.61
C GLU A 226 5.06 -1.33 22.08
N PHE A 227 5.74 -0.18 21.91
CA PHE A 227 5.20 1.15 22.19
C PHE A 227 3.92 1.42 21.40
N LEU A 228 3.97 1.30 20.07
CA LEU A 228 2.83 1.55 19.20
C LEU A 228 1.67 0.57 19.47
N ILE A 229 1.96 -0.73 19.64
CA ILE A 229 0.94 -1.73 20.00
C ILE A 229 0.24 -1.34 21.29
N ASN A 230 1.01 -0.99 22.34
CA ASN A 230 0.44 -0.68 23.64
C ASN A 230 -0.43 0.58 23.58
N VAL A 231 0.08 1.65 22.96
CA VAL A 231 -0.64 2.91 22.81
C VAL A 231 -1.92 2.73 21.99
N ASN A 232 -1.85 2.01 20.87
CA ASN A 232 -3.03 1.76 20.03
C ASN A 232 -4.09 0.87 20.68
N ARG A 233 -3.71 0.01 21.64
CA ARG A 233 -4.64 -0.77 22.48
C ARG A 233 -5.19 0.01 23.67
N GLY A 234 -4.77 1.28 23.84
CA GLY A 234 -5.20 2.13 24.94
C GLY A 234 -4.47 1.85 26.26
N PHE A 235 -3.32 1.17 26.24
CA PHE A 235 -2.49 1.09 27.42
C PHE A 235 -1.72 2.41 27.63
N SER A 236 -1.68 2.89 28.87
CA SER A 236 -0.79 3.98 29.25
C SER A 236 0.66 3.53 29.10
N VAL A 237 1.47 4.32 28.39
CA VAL A 237 2.90 4.10 28.28
C VAL A 237 3.61 5.35 28.76
N ASP A 238 4.45 5.18 29.79
CA ASP A 238 5.22 6.29 30.35
C ASP A 238 6.26 6.75 29.32
N VAL A 239 6.14 8.01 28.89
CA VAL A 239 7.04 8.67 27.95
C VAL A 239 7.44 9.99 28.59
N GLY A 240 8.74 10.22 28.71
CA GLY A 240 9.27 11.44 29.32
C GLY A 240 9.10 12.68 28.45
N GLU A 241 9.61 13.82 28.92
CA GLU A 241 9.45 15.09 28.22
C GLU A 241 10.37 15.20 26.98
N ARG A 242 11.48 14.46 26.95
CA ARG A 242 12.56 14.56 25.94
C ARG A 242 12.85 13.19 25.36
N VAL A 243 12.26 12.93 24.21
CA VAL A 243 12.27 11.64 23.55
C VAL A 243 13.22 11.66 22.37
N VAL A 244 14.06 10.63 22.24
CA VAL A 244 14.74 10.31 20.99
C VAL A 244 14.16 9.04 20.38
N VAL A 245 13.82 9.09 19.10
CA VAL A 245 13.46 7.91 18.30
C VAL A 245 14.64 7.55 17.39
N ILE A 246 15.11 6.31 17.46
CA ILE A 246 16.22 5.81 16.65
C ILE A 246 15.66 5.00 15.48
N GLY A 247 15.80 5.50 14.26
CA GLY A 247 15.36 4.85 13.03
C GLY A 247 14.97 5.85 11.94
N GLY A 248 15.07 5.43 10.67
CA GLY A 248 14.80 6.28 9.50
C GLY A 248 13.55 5.93 8.69
N GLY A 249 12.83 4.85 9.04
CA GLY A 249 11.64 4.38 8.31
C GLY A 249 10.30 4.85 8.88
N ASP A 250 9.20 4.44 8.26
CA ASP A 250 7.84 4.87 8.65
C ASP A 250 7.49 4.55 10.11
N VAL A 251 7.95 3.41 10.64
CA VAL A 251 7.75 3.05 12.06
C VAL A 251 8.38 4.10 12.99
N ALA A 252 9.51 4.70 12.59
CA ALA A 252 10.14 5.76 13.36
C ALA A 252 9.31 7.05 13.31
N MET A 253 8.75 7.39 12.14
CA MET A 253 7.86 8.56 11.99
C MET A 253 6.59 8.38 12.83
N ASP A 254 5.96 7.21 12.74
CA ASP A 254 4.77 6.85 13.52
C ASP A 254 5.06 6.90 15.02
N ALA A 255 6.18 6.33 15.47
CA ALA A 255 6.57 6.36 16.87
C ALA A 255 6.83 7.79 17.37
N ALA A 256 7.55 8.61 16.59
CA ALA A 256 7.87 9.99 16.94
C ALA A 256 6.60 10.86 17.04
N ARG A 257 5.72 10.78 16.03
CA ARG A 257 4.45 11.52 16.00
C ARG A 257 3.45 11.01 17.04
N THR A 258 3.51 9.73 17.40
CA THR A 258 2.70 9.14 18.48
C THR A 258 3.20 9.57 19.86
N ALA A 259 4.51 9.70 20.08
CA ALA A 259 5.08 10.21 21.33
C ALA A 259 4.63 11.65 21.66
N LEU A 260 4.36 12.47 20.64
CA LEU A 260 3.73 13.79 20.81
C LEU A 260 2.26 13.73 21.28
N ARG A 261 1.61 12.56 21.16
CA ARG A 261 0.16 12.36 21.32
C ARG A 261 -0.22 11.35 22.39
N THR A 262 0.71 10.90 23.24
CA THR A 262 0.46 9.85 24.25
C THR A 262 -0.77 10.15 25.11
N ASP A 263 -0.92 11.40 25.59
CA ASP A 263 -2.09 11.82 26.37
C ASP A 263 -3.44 11.62 25.66
N ALA A 264 -3.48 11.81 24.34
CA ALA A 264 -4.71 11.64 23.57
C ALA A 264 -5.17 10.19 23.57
N TYR A 265 -4.21 9.26 23.52
CA TYR A 265 -4.47 7.84 23.64
C TYR A 265 -4.89 7.47 25.06
N GLU A 266 -4.27 8.02 26.10
CA GLU A 266 -4.65 7.78 27.49
C GLU A 266 -6.04 8.33 27.83
N ALA A 267 -6.37 9.52 27.33
CA ALA A 267 -7.69 10.12 27.47
C ALA A 267 -8.78 9.24 26.83
N LYS A 268 -8.51 8.71 25.63
CA LYS A 268 -9.41 7.78 24.94
C LYS A 268 -9.55 6.46 25.70
N ALA A 269 -8.47 5.92 26.26
CA ALA A 269 -8.52 4.71 27.08
C ALA A 269 -9.36 4.88 28.35
N SER A 270 -9.35 6.08 28.92
CA SER A 270 -10.07 6.43 30.15
C SER A 270 -11.58 6.67 29.94
N ASP A 271 -12.02 6.96 28.71
CA ASP A 271 -13.45 7.12 28.35
C ASP A 271 -13.76 6.52 26.96
N PRO A 272 -13.97 5.20 26.87
CA PRO A 272 -14.21 4.50 25.60
C PRO A 272 -15.56 4.84 24.93
N GLY A 273 -16.46 5.53 25.65
CA GLY A 273 -17.86 5.73 25.25
C GLY A 273 -18.22 7.15 24.80
N SER A 274 -17.27 8.10 24.78
CA SER A 274 -17.57 9.46 24.35
C SER A 274 -17.77 9.52 22.83
N ASP A 275 -19.02 9.67 22.42
CA ASP A 275 -19.42 9.81 21.04
C ASP A 275 -18.81 11.10 20.43
N ARG A 276 -18.25 11.01 19.21
CA ARG A 276 -17.53 12.11 18.51
C ARG A 276 -18.37 13.39 18.32
N SER A 277 -19.68 13.35 18.60
CA SER A 277 -20.65 14.42 18.33
C SER A 277 -20.77 15.50 19.42
N THR A 278 -20.20 15.32 20.62
CA THR A 278 -20.27 16.32 21.72
C THR A 278 -19.01 17.20 21.82
N MET A 279 -18.65 17.82 20.70
CA MET A 279 -17.39 18.52 20.50
C MET A 279 -17.45 20.02 20.85
N THR A 280 -17.77 20.38 22.10
CA THR A 280 -17.66 21.80 22.53
C THR A 280 -17.03 21.97 23.91
N ALA A 281 -17.33 21.10 24.88
CA ALA A 281 -16.68 21.13 26.20
C ALA A 281 -15.29 20.45 26.19
N ALA A 282 -15.10 19.43 25.34
CA ALA A 282 -13.83 18.71 25.19
C ALA A 282 -12.74 19.54 24.49
N LEU A 283 -13.11 20.54 23.68
CA LEU A 283 -12.15 21.39 22.94
C LEU A 283 -11.36 22.34 23.85
N ASP A 284 -11.96 22.83 24.94
CA ASP A 284 -11.27 23.69 25.92
C ASP A 284 -10.38 22.89 26.87
N ALA A 285 -10.80 21.68 27.25
CA ALA A 285 -9.95 20.72 27.97
C ALA A 285 -8.79 20.23 27.08
N ALA A 286 -9.05 19.94 25.80
CA ALA A 286 -8.04 19.50 24.84
C ALA A 286 -7.05 20.61 24.45
N ARG A 287 -7.46 21.89 24.41
CA ARG A 287 -6.51 23.01 24.25
C ARG A 287 -5.56 23.18 25.43
N THR A 288 -6.01 22.81 26.63
CA THR A 288 -5.21 22.86 27.86
C THR A 288 -4.37 21.59 28.03
N ALA A 289 -4.84 20.45 27.50
CA ALA A 289 -4.14 19.16 27.47
C ALA A 289 -3.24 18.93 26.24
N ALA A 290 -3.31 19.77 25.20
CA ALA A 290 -2.55 19.66 23.95
C ALA A 290 -1.01 19.75 24.10
N ARG A 291 -0.45 19.68 25.31
CA ARG A 291 0.99 19.83 25.59
C ARG A 291 1.50 19.01 26.79
N SER A 292 1.02 17.79 27.02
CA SER A 292 1.58 16.92 28.08
C SER A 292 2.14 15.57 27.60
N GLY A 293 2.02 15.23 26.31
CA GLY A 293 2.90 14.25 25.66
C GLY A 293 4.35 14.75 25.59
N ALA A 294 5.24 14.04 24.90
CA ALA A 294 6.63 14.46 24.77
C ALA A 294 6.71 15.91 24.29
N ARG A 295 7.43 16.77 25.03
CA ARG A 295 7.59 18.19 24.68
C ARG A 295 8.61 18.40 23.58
N HIS A 296 9.61 17.53 23.55
CA HIS A 296 10.70 17.55 22.60
C HIS A 296 10.90 16.13 22.07
N VAL A 297 10.69 15.95 20.76
CA VAL A 297 10.92 14.68 20.08
C VAL A 297 11.97 14.89 19.01
N THR A 298 13.02 14.08 19.05
CA THR A 298 14.09 14.10 18.06
C THR A 298 14.22 12.72 17.40
N VAL A 299 14.24 12.67 16.08
CA VAL A 299 14.54 11.45 15.32
C VAL A 299 16.03 11.44 14.97
N VAL A 300 16.68 10.32 15.27
CA VAL A 300 18.08 10.05 14.93
C VAL A 300 18.12 8.95 13.86
N SER A 301 18.70 9.28 12.70
CA SER A 301 18.81 8.36 11.54
C SER A 301 20.26 8.17 11.11
N LEU A 302 20.61 6.94 10.74
CA LEU A 302 21.92 6.64 10.15
C LEU A 302 22.04 7.30 8.78
N GLU A 303 20.92 7.32 8.07
CA GLU A 303 20.70 7.84 6.74
C GLU A 303 20.81 9.37 6.74
N SER A 304 21.26 9.91 5.61
CA SER A 304 20.99 11.32 5.29
C SER A 304 19.51 11.51 4.96
N LYS A 305 19.04 12.77 4.96
CA LYS A 305 17.65 13.11 4.59
C LYS A 305 17.19 12.46 3.27
N LYS A 306 18.07 12.33 2.28
CA LYS A 306 17.76 11.77 0.96
C LYS A 306 17.76 10.23 0.91
N GLU A 307 18.39 9.59 1.90
CA GLU A 307 18.54 8.14 1.99
C GLU A 307 17.52 7.52 2.95
N MET A 308 16.71 8.33 3.63
CA MET A 308 15.73 7.85 4.61
C MET A 308 14.71 6.92 3.92
N PRO A 309 14.43 5.73 4.50
CA PRO A 309 13.41 4.85 3.98
C PRO A 309 11.97 5.33 4.17
N ALA A 310 11.73 6.27 5.08
CA ALA A 310 10.39 6.79 5.35
C ALA A 310 9.82 7.51 4.12
N ASP A 311 8.51 7.41 3.94
CA ASP A 311 7.79 8.15 2.91
C ASP A 311 8.00 9.67 3.08
N GLU A 312 8.22 10.39 1.98
CA GLU A 312 8.52 11.82 1.99
C GLU A 312 7.39 12.64 2.64
N PHE A 313 6.14 12.24 2.42
CA PHE A 313 4.99 12.89 3.05
C PHE A 313 5.02 12.72 4.57
N GLU A 314 5.32 11.52 5.07
CA GLU A 314 5.40 11.27 6.53
C GLU A 314 6.52 12.07 7.19
N LEU A 315 7.67 12.19 6.51
CA LEU A 315 8.78 13.03 6.95
C LEU A 315 8.38 14.51 7.01
N GLU A 316 7.72 15.03 5.97
CA GLU A 316 7.24 16.41 5.95
C GLU A 316 6.22 16.71 7.04
N GLU A 317 5.30 15.78 7.29
CA GLU A 317 4.29 15.92 8.34
C GLU A 317 4.90 15.87 9.74
N ALA A 318 5.92 15.04 9.96
CA ALA A 318 6.69 15.05 11.20
C ALA A 318 7.41 16.39 11.42
N ILE A 319 8.02 16.96 10.37
CA ILE A 319 8.67 18.28 10.45
C ILE A 319 7.66 19.39 10.76
N LYS A 320 6.48 19.38 10.12
CA LYS A 320 5.39 20.35 10.39
C LYS A 320 4.89 20.27 11.83
N GLU A 321 5.04 19.11 12.48
CA GLU A 321 4.69 18.89 13.89
C GLU A 321 5.81 19.26 14.87
N ASN A 322 6.89 19.90 14.39
CA ASN A 322 8.08 20.32 15.16
C ASN A 322 8.89 19.15 15.75
N ILE A 323 8.95 18.03 15.03
CA ILE A 323 9.91 16.95 15.33
C ILE A 323 11.28 17.34 14.77
N ASP A 324 12.31 17.28 15.62
CA ASP A 324 13.68 17.55 15.23
C ASP A 324 14.33 16.32 14.58
N PHE A 325 15.27 16.53 13.66
CA PHE A 325 15.97 15.45 12.97
C PHE A 325 17.48 15.61 13.07
N ILE A 326 18.17 14.53 13.44
CA ILE A 326 19.63 14.42 13.42
C ILE A 326 20.01 13.27 12.49
N HIS A 327 20.36 13.63 11.26
CA HIS A 327 20.80 12.70 10.23
C HIS A 327 22.28 12.35 10.36
N ARG A 328 22.71 11.30 9.66
CA ARG A 328 24.10 10.81 9.67
C ARG A 328 24.59 10.53 11.10
N ARG A 329 23.72 9.95 11.93
CA ARG A 329 23.98 9.75 13.35
C ARG A 329 23.41 8.42 13.82
N GLY A 330 24.22 7.65 14.56
CA GLY A 330 23.82 6.37 15.15
C GLY A 330 23.98 6.34 16.67
N PRO A 331 23.35 5.39 17.36
CA PRO A 331 23.54 5.21 18.80
C PRO A 331 24.88 4.55 19.12
N ALA A 332 25.64 5.11 20.06
CA ALA A 332 26.86 4.52 20.61
C ALA A 332 26.59 3.77 21.92
N ARG A 333 25.86 4.41 22.85
CA ARG A 333 25.36 3.81 24.10
C ARG A 333 24.27 4.67 24.72
N ILE A 334 23.46 4.05 25.57
CA ILE A 334 22.40 4.72 26.33
C ILE A 334 22.95 5.03 27.71
N LEU A 335 22.87 6.30 28.12
CA LEU A 335 23.36 6.77 29.40
C LEU A 335 22.24 6.61 30.43
N ALA A 336 22.52 5.86 31.50
CA ALA A 336 21.59 5.62 32.58
C ALA A 336 22.14 6.08 33.93
N LYS A 337 21.26 6.64 34.77
CA LYS A 337 21.54 6.99 36.16
C LYS A 337 20.43 6.42 37.03
N ASP A 338 20.81 5.70 38.09
CA ASP A 338 19.87 5.03 39.00
C ASP A 338 18.89 4.10 38.26
N GLY A 339 19.36 3.48 37.17
CA GLY A 339 18.57 2.57 36.32
C GLY A 339 17.66 3.26 35.29
N LYS A 340 17.61 4.59 35.24
CA LYS A 340 16.78 5.38 34.31
C LYS A 340 17.59 6.07 33.24
N VAL A 341 17.03 6.22 32.04
CA VAL A 341 17.63 6.97 30.93
C VAL A 341 17.82 8.44 31.33
N VAL A 342 19.02 8.96 31.07
CA VAL A 342 19.36 10.39 31.23
C VAL A 342 20.07 10.97 30.00
N GLY A 343 20.31 10.16 28.97
CA GLY A 343 20.92 10.63 27.74
C GLY A 343 21.19 9.53 26.72
N LEU A 344 21.47 9.93 25.49
CA LEU A 344 21.92 9.07 24.40
C LEU A 344 23.28 9.57 23.92
N GLU A 345 24.31 8.75 24.03
CA GLU A 345 25.57 9.00 23.34
C GLU A 345 25.44 8.50 21.90
N THR A 346 25.83 9.35 20.96
CA THR A 346 25.68 9.15 19.53
C THR A 346 27.02 9.24 18.83
N ILE A 347 27.13 8.57 17.69
CA ILE A 347 28.33 8.52 16.86
C ILE A 347 27.98 8.97 15.43
N GLY A 348 28.88 9.73 14.79
CA GLY A 348 28.74 10.16 13.41
C GLY A 348 28.74 8.98 12.42
N VAL A 349 28.02 9.12 11.31
CA VAL A 349 27.94 8.13 10.23
C VAL A 349 28.49 8.76 8.95
N ARG A 350 29.52 8.15 8.36
CA ARG A 350 30.13 8.62 7.11
C ARG A 350 29.38 8.12 5.88
N SER A 351 28.98 6.86 5.91
CA SER A 351 28.15 6.22 4.88
C SER A 351 27.25 5.17 5.53
N VAL A 352 26.09 4.92 4.92
CA VAL A 352 25.16 3.86 5.34
C VAL A 352 25.25 2.64 4.42
N PHE A 353 25.49 2.89 3.13
CA PHE A 353 25.55 1.87 2.11
C PHE A 353 26.96 1.73 1.54
N ASP A 354 27.31 0.54 1.08
CA ASP A 354 28.51 0.29 0.28
C ASP A 354 28.28 0.67 -1.21
N ASP A 355 29.31 0.48 -2.05
CA ASP A 355 29.26 0.81 -3.48
C ASP A 355 28.22 -0.04 -4.25
N ASP A 356 27.84 -1.21 -3.72
CA ASP A 356 26.81 -2.10 -4.28
C ASP A 356 25.40 -1.75 -3.74
N GLY A 357 25.27 -0.69 -2.93
CA GLY A 357 24.01 -0.25 -2.33
C GLY A 357 23.55 -1.12 -1.15
N ARG A 358 24.41 -2.01 -0.63
CA ARG A 358 24.07 -2.86 0.52
C ARG A 358 24.26 -2.10 1.82
N PHE A 359 23.39 -2.36 2.78
CA PHE A 359 23.47 -1.75 4.10
C PHE A 359 24.76 -2.17 4.83
N ALA A 360 25.69 -1.24 4.96
CA ALA A 360 27.03 -1.42 5.53
C ALA A 360 27.53 -0.11 6.16
N PRO A 361 26.97 0.33 7.30
CA PRO A 361 27.25 1.63 7.86
C PRO A 361 28.70 1.77 8.35
N VAL A 362 29.34 2.89 8.01
CA VAL A 362 30.70 3.26 8.44
C VAL A 362 30.61 4.42 9.43
N PHE A 363 31.04 4.15 10.67
CA PHE A 363 30.97 5.12 11.76
C PHE A 363 32.24 5.98 11.89
N ASP A 364 32.05 7.24 12.25
CA ASP A 364 33.12 8.17 12.59
C ASP A 364 33.36 8.20 14.10
N LYS A 365 34.42 7.52 14.55
CA LYS A 365 34.75 7.40 15.97
C LYS A 365 35.20 8.71 16.63
N ASP A 366 35.59 9.70 15.83
CA ASP A 366 36.03 11.00 16.33
C ASP A 366 34.85 11.97 16.53
N ASP A 367 33.68 11.66 15.94
CA ASP A 367 32.45 12.44 16.03
C ASP A 367 31.47 11.78 17.01
N VAL A 368 31.72 11.97 18.31
CA VAL A 368 30.86 11.48 19.40
C VAL A 368 30.20 12.68 20.07
N SER A 369 28.89 12.59 20.28
CA SER A 369 28.12 13.64 20.96
C SER A 369 27.01 13.05 21.83
N THR A 370 26.61 13.77 22.87
CA THR A 370 25.55 13.33 23.79
C THR A 370 24.31 14.19 23.62
N ILE A 371 23.16 13.54 23.58
CA ILE A 371 21.83 14.16 23.61
C ILE A 371 21.22 13.89 24.99
N ASP A 372 20.79 14.93 25.68
CA ASP A 372 20.11 14.81 26.98
C ASP A 372 18.64 14.45 26.75
N VAL A 373 18.26 13.25 27.20
CA VAL A 373 16.94 12.64 26.98
C VAL A 373 16.52 11.80 28.18
N ASP A 374 15.23 11.59 28.34
CA ASP A 374 14.66 10.74 29.39
C ASP A 374 13.92 9.52 28.80
N THR A 375 13.73 9.46 27.47
CA THR A 375 13.17 8.29 26.78
C THR A 375 13.87 8.04 25.45
N VAL A 376 14.16 6.78 25.15
CA VAL A 376 14.73 6.33 23.87
C VAL A 376 13.82 5.27 23.27
N ILE A 377 13.29 5.52 22.07
CA ILE A 377 12.44 4.59 21.34
C ILE A 377 13.23 3.97 20.18
N LEU A 378 13.39 2.64 20.19
CA LEU A 378 14.11 1.88 19.18
C LEU A 378 13.19 1.47 18.03
N ALA A 379 13.32 2.11 16.87
CA ALA A 379 12.57 1.84 15.65
C ALA A 379 13.46 1.21 14.56
N ILE A 380 14.19 0.15 14.95
CA ILE A 380 15.22 -0.51 14.11
C ILE A 380 14.76 -1.81 13.44
N GLY A 381 13.45 -1.98 13.31
CA GLY A 381 12.82 -3.08 12.58
C GLY A 381 12.04 -4.08 13.43
N GLN A 382 11.37 -4.98 12.71
CA GLN A 382 10.46 -5.99 13.25
C GLN A 382 11.04 -7.41 13.10
N ALA A 383 10.47 -8.35 13.85
CA ALA A 383 10.82 -9.77 13.80
C ALA A 383 9.56 -10.65 13.96
N VAL A 384 9.65 -11.85 13.40
CA VAL A 384 8.60 -12.89 13.47
C VAL A 384 8.82 -13.73 14.72
N ASP A 385 7.75 -14.07 15.43
CA ASP A 385 7.78 -15.00 16.56
C ASP A 385 7.88 -16.45 16.05
N VAL A 386 9.03 -16.81 15.48
CA VAL A 386 9.25 -18.16 14.92
C VAL A 386 9.24 -19.26 15.98
N ALA A 387 9.43 -18.92 17.26
CA ALA A 387 9.33 -19.87 18.36
C ALA A 387 7.90 -20.41 18.52
N ALA A 388 6.89 -19.61 18.19
CA ALA A 388 5.48 -20.01 18.23
C ALA A 388 5.16 -21.18 17.30
N ILE A 389 5.91 -21.35 16.21
CA ILE A 389 5.66 -22.37 15.18
C ILE A 389 5.94 -23.79 15.72
N GLY A 390 6.93 -23.93 16.61
CA GLY A 390 7.34 -25.21 17.18
C GLY A 390 8.07 -26.13 16.19
N ASP A 391 8.52 -27.28 16.68
CA ASP A 391 9.35 -28.23 15.93
C ASP A 391 8.58 -28.99 14.84
N ASP A 392 7.26 -29.13 14.99
CA ASP A 392 6.38 -29.81 14.02
C ASP A 392 5.91 -28.90 12.86
N GLY A 393 6.37 -27.64 12.86
CA GLY A 393 5.97 -26.65 11.87
C GLY A 393 6.92 -26.52 10.66
N PRO A 394 6.64 -25.55 9.78
CA PRO A 394 7.49 -25.24 8.62
C PRO A 394 8.95 -24.93 8.97
N GLU A 395 9.85 -25.23 8.03
CA GLU A 395 11.26 -24.86 8.14
C GLU A 395 11.44 -23.35 8.28
N ILE A 396 12.42 -22.94 9.09
CA ILE A 396 12.75 -21.53 9.33
C ILE A 396 14.02 -21.14 8.57
N THR A 397 14.00 -19.95 7.96
CA THR A 397 15.15 -19.40 7.25
C THR A 397 16.22 -18.85 8.22
N GLU A 398 17.43 -18.61 7.72
CA GLU A 398 18.49 -17.93 8.50
C GLU A 398 18.07 -16.52 8.96
N ARG A 399 17.16 -15.88 8.22
CA ARG A 399 16.60 -14.56 8.54
C ARG A 399 15.48 -14.60 9.60
N LYS A 400 15.20 -15.77 10.17
CA LYS A 400 14.13 -15.99 11.16
C LYS A 400 12.75 -15.64 10.60
N THR A 401 12.47 -16.11 9.39
CA THR A 401 11.15 -16.12 8.75
C THR A 401 10.80 -17.55 8.34
N ILE A 402 9.53 -17.81 8.00
CA ILE A 402 9.10 -19.11 7.48
C ILE A 402 9.66 -19.30 6.07
N ARG A 403 10.24 -20.47 5.80
CA ARG A 403 10.71 -20.86 4.46
C ARG A 403 9.51 -21.19 3.57
N VAL A 404 9.44 -20.51 2.43
CA VAL A 404 8.50 -20.77 1.34
C VAL A 404 9.25 -21.09 0.05
N GLY A 405 8.56 -21.61 -0.96
CA GLY A 405 9.13 -21.87 -2.29
C GLY A 405 9.61 -20.61 -3.01
N ASP A 406 10.45 -20.78 -4.03
CA ASP A 406 11.03 -19.64 -4.76
C ASP A 406 9.99 -18.86 -5.58
N ASN A 407 8.96 -19.55 -6.10
CA ASN A 407 7.92 -18.97 -6.95
C ASN A 407 6.51 -19.06 -6.35
N ASP A 408 6.35 -19.76 -5.23
CA ASP A 408 5.07 -19.99 -4.56
C ASP A 408 5.16 -19.66 -3.06
N LEU A 409 4.04 -19.82 -2.34
CA LEU A 409 3.96 -19.59 -0.89
C LEU A 409 3.92 -20.91 -0.12
N ALA A 410 4.16 -22.04 -0.79
CA ALA A 410 4.10 -23.36 -0.16
C ALA A 410 5.29 -23.54 0.79
N THR A 411 5.04 -24.14 1.93
CA THR A 411 6.08 -24.42 2.94
C THR A 411 6.65 -25.84 2.80
N SER A 412 7.59 -26.20 3.67
CA SER A 412 8.08 -27.58 3.76
C SER A 412 7.03 -28.59 4.25
N VAL A 413 5.90 -28.12 4.83
CA VAL A 413 4.80 -28.98 5.30
C VAL A 413 3.72 -29.08 4.22
N PRO A 414 3.30 -30.30 3.81
CA PRO A 414 2.25 -30.46 2.81
C PRO A 414 0.93 -29.80 3.19
N MET A 415 0.27 -29.17 2.21
CA MET A 415 -0.98 -28.43 2.39
C MET A 415 -0.86 -27.26 3.39
N VAL A 416 0.33 -26.66 3.50
CA VAL A 416 0.58 -25.48 4.33
C VAL A 416 1.33 -24.42 3.55
N TRP A 417 0.80 -23.21 3.63
CA TRP A 417 1.36 -21.99 3.04
C TRP A 417 1.74 -21.00 4.13
N ALA A 418 2.65 -20.09 3.82
CA ALA A 418 2.96 -18.94 4.67
C ALA A 418 3.05 -17.66 3.83
N GLY A 419 2.56 -16.55 4.37
CA GLY A 419 2.48 -15.29 3.63
C GLY A 419 2.63 -14.05 4.51
N GLY A 420 2.75 -12.90 3.87
CA GLY A 420 3.01 -11.62 4.51
C GLY A 420 4.37 -11.60 5.21
N ASP A 421 4.46 -10.82 6.28
CA ASP A 421 5.72 -10.64 7.00
C ASP A 421 6.26 -11.93 7.61
N ALA A 422 5.41 -12.93 7.86
CA ALA A 422 5.83 -14.22 8.42
C ALA A 422 6.78 -14.97 7.47
N ALA A 423 6.57 -14.88 6.16
CA ALA A 423 7.38 -15.55 5.15
C ALA A 423 8.56 -14.66 4.69
N HIS A 424 8.29 -13.37 4.48
CA HIS A 424 9.22 -12.48 3.75
C HIS A 424 9.90 -11.43 4.63
N GLY A 425 9.52 -11.33 5.90
CA GLY A 425 9.88 -10.22 6.77
C GLY A 425 9.04 -8.96 6.48
N PRO A 426 9.25 -7.88 7.25
CA PRO A 426 8.41 -6.68 7.20
C PRO A 426 8.37 -6.07 5.79
N ARG A 427 7.18 -6.01 5.20
CA ARG A 427 6.92 -5.40 3.89
C ARG A 427 5.74 -4.43 3.96
N SER A 428 5.36 -3.86 2.82
CA SER A 428 4.23 -2.94 2.77
C SER A 428 2.91 -3.67 3.02
N LEU A 429 1.89 -2.93 3.46
CA LEU A 429 0.55 -3.45 3.66
C LEU A 429 -0.01 -4.14 2.40
N ILE A 430 0.23 -3.56 1.23
CA ILE A 430 -0.30 -4.06 -0.04
C ILE A 430 0.39 -5.36 -0.48
N ASP A 431 1.67 -5.56 -0.12
CA ASP A 431 2.37 -6.84 -0.32
C ASP A 431 1.74 -7.96 0.51
N ALA A 432 1.39 -7.68 1.77
CA ALA A 432 0.74 -8.65 2.63
C ALA A 432 -0.65 -9.05 2.11
N ILE A 433 -1.42 -8.10 1.57
CA ILE A 433 -2.70 -8.38 0.91
C ILE A 433 -2.47 -9.27 -0.32
N ALA A 434 -1.48 -8.94 -1.15
CA ALA A 434 -1.13 -9.73 -2.33
C ALA A 434 -0.75 -11.18 -1.99
N ASP A 435 0.06 -11.39 -0.95
CA ASP A 435 0.40 -12.73 -0.47
C ASP A 435 -0.85 -13.50 -0.01
N GLY A 436 -1.79 -12.84 0.66
CA GLY A 436 -3.06 -13.45 1.05
C GLY A 436 -3.88 -13.95 -0.14
N ARG A 437 -4.00 -13.12 -1.18
CA ARG A 437 -4.68 -13.49 -2.44
C ARG A 437 -3.95 -14.65 -3.14
N LYS A 438 -2.62 -14.56 -3.25
CA LYS A 438 -1.79 -15.61 -3.84
C LYS A 438 -1.93 -16.93 -3.09
N ALA A 439 -1.95 -16.90 -1.76
CA ALA A 439 -2.14 -18.10 -0.95
C ALA A 439 -3.53 -18.72 -1.19
N ALA A 440 -4.60 -17.91 -1.24
CA ALA A 440 -5.94 -18.40 -1.54
C ALA A 440 -6.01 -19.11 -2.91
N SER A 441 -5.40 -18.50 -3.93
CA SER A 441 -5.30 -19.05 -5.29
C SER A 441 -4.56 -20.40 -5.32
N GLN A 442 -3.39 -20.48 -4.66
CA GLN A 442 -2.60 -21.73 -4.60
C GLN A 442 -3.26 -22.84 -3.78
N ILE A 443 -3.97 -22.48 -2.71
CA ILE A 443 -4.80 -23.43 -1.95
C ILE A 443 -5.92 -23.98 -2.84
N HIS A 444 -6.56 -23.12 -3.64
CA HIS A 444 -7.60 -23.55 -4.57
C HIS A 444 -7.08 -24.54 -5.62
N GLU A 445 -5.92 -24.24 -6.22
CA GLU A 445 -5.22 -25.11 -7.17
C GLU A 445 -4.87 -26.47 -6.56
N ALA A 446 -4.41 -26.50 -5.31
CA ALA A 446 -4.06 -27.73 -4.61
C ALA A 446 -5.27 -28.68 -4.43
N PHE A 447 -6.49 -28.14 -4.38
CA PHE A 447 -7.73 -28.92 -4.34
C PHE A 447 -8.31 -29.23 -5.73
N GLY A 448 -7.55 -29.01 -6.80
CA GLY A 448 -7.97 -29.25 -8.18
C GLY A 448 -8.89 -28.17 -8.73
N GLY A 449 -8.94 -27.00 -8.09
CA GLY A 449 -9.47 -25.78 -8.69
C GLY A 449 -8.69 -25.38 -9.92
N ASP A 450 -9.32 -24.63 -10.82
CA ASP A 450 -8.58 -24.02 -11.92
C ASP A 450 -7.61 -23.01 -11.34
N ALA A 451 -6.34 -23.07 -11.77
CA ALA A 451 -5.39 -22.01 -11.52
C ALA A 451 -5.97 -20.68 -11.97
N GLU A 452 -5.68 -19.61 -11.23
CA GLU A 452 -6.06 -18.24 -11.63
C GLU A 452 -5.49 -18.01 -13.04
N GLN A 453 -6.37 -18.00 -14.04
CA GLN A 453 -5.98 -17.97 -15.44
C GLN A 453 -5.86 -16.51 -15.81
N ARG A 454 -4.65 -16.03 -16.13
CA ARG A 454 -4.46 -14.64 -16.53
C ARG A 454 -5.58 -14.16 -17.47
N PRO A 455 -6.18 -12.99 -17.18
CA PRO A 455 -7.34 -12.51 -17.92
C PRO A 455 -7.04 -12.50 -19.41
N LYS A 456 -7.94 -13.11 -20.16
CA LYS A 456 -7.88 -13.14 -21.61
C LYS A 456 -8.59 -11.92 -22.17
N GLY A 457 -7.94 -11.25 -23.12
CA GLY A 457 -8.47 -10.01 -23.67
C GLY A 457 -8.53 -9.94 -25.18
N GLN A 458 -9.31 -8.97 -25.65
CA GLN A 458 -9.35 -8.55 -27.04
C GLN A 458 -9.18 -7.04 -27.12
N MET A 459 -8.56 -6.59 -28.21
CA MET A 459 -8.44 -5.17 -28.49
C MET A 459 -9.82 -4.59 -28.83
N VAL A 460 -10.27 -3.64 -28.03
CA VAL A 460 -11.48 -2.86 -28.24
C VAL A 460 -11.08 -1.49 -28.74
N LYS A 461 -11.37 -1.20 -30.00
CA LYS A 461 -11.23 0.13 -30.58
C LYS A 461 -12.24 1.07 -29.90
N LEU A 462 -11.76 2.19 -29.37
CA LEU A 462 -12.61 3.21 -28.77
C LEU A 462 -13.42 3.92 -29.87
N GLN A 463 -14.73 4.04 -29.66
CA GLN A 463 -15.61 4.76 -30.58
C GLN A 463 -15.34 6.26 -30.56
N GLN A 464 -14.99 6.79 -29.38
CA GLN A 464 -14.60 8.16 -29.16
C GLN A 464 -13.38 8.16 -28.23
N PHE A 465 -12.44 9.04 -28.50
CA PHE A 465 -11.29 9.28 -27.65
C PHE A 465 -11.07 10.78 -27.54
N HIS A 466 -10.94 11.28 -26.31
CA HIS A 466 -10.60 12.67 -26.06
C HIS A 466 -9.08 12.79 -25.98
N ARG A 467 -8.50 13.58 -26.89
CA ARG A 467 -7.10 14.02 -26.75
C ARG A 467 -6.94 14.75 -25.42
N PHE A 468 -5.72 14.74 -24.91
CA PHE A 468 -5.41 15.58 -23.75
C PHE A 468 -5.65 17.04 -24.08
N ASP A 469 -6.05 17.78 -23.05
CA ASP A 469 -6.13 19.24 -23.12
C ASP A 469 -4.77 19.81 -23.54
N ASP A 470 -4.77 20.96 -24.21
CA ASP A 470 -3.52 21.61 -24.63
C ASP A 470 -2.65 22.02 -23.44
N LEU A 471 -3.22 22.11 -22.23
CA LEU A 471 -2.54 22.46 -20.98
C LEU A 471 -2.18 21.24 -20.11
N TYR A 472 -2.20 20.01 -20.65
CA TYR A 472 -1.99 18.78 -19.87
C TYR A 472 -0.62 18.67 -19.19
N ASP A 473 0.37 19.45 -19.64
CA ASP A 473 1.72 19.58 -19.11
C ASP A 473 1.89 20.82 -18.21
N GLU A 474 0.85 21.63 -18.02
CA GLU A 474 0.82 22.79 -17.14
C GLU A 474 0.05 22.55 -15.82
N ILE A 475 -0.53 21.35 -15.64
CA ILE A 475 -1.26 20.99 -14.41
C ILE A 475 -0.30 20.39 -13.39
N ASP A 476 -0.05 21.14 -12.31
CA ASP A 476 0.74 20.69 -11.17
C ASP A 476 0.08 19.52 -10.43
N ARG A 477 0.91 18.64 -9.84
CA ARG A 477 0.43 17.54 -8.98
C ARG A 477 -0.35 18.11 -7.80
N ALA A 478 -1.56 17.61 -7.57
CA ALA A 478 -2.35 17.97 -6.41
C ALA A 478 -1.63 17.56 -5.12
N VAL A 479 -1.48 18.51 -4.21
CA VAL A 479 -0.97 18.25 -2.86
C VAL A 479 -2.09 17.63 -2.03
N VAL A 480 -1.81 16.51 -1.36
CA VAL A 480 -2.77 15.88 -0.45
C VAL A 480 -3.09 16.85 0.69
N PRO A 481 -4.37 17.25 0.85
CA PRO A 481 -4.73 18.20 1.88
C PRO A 481 -4.59 17.58 3.26
N THR A 482 -4.12 18.39 4.22
CA THR A 482 -4.00 18.00 5.63
C THR A 482 -4.65 19.03 6.53
N ILE A 483 -5.09 18.61 7.72
CA ILE A 483 -5.57 19.56 8.73
C ILE A 483 -4.40 20.42 9.24
N PRO A 484 -4.64 21.72 9.51
CA PRO A 484 -3.65 22.61 10.12
C PRO A 484 -3.10 22.05 11.44
N THR A 485 -1.81 22.28 11.70
CA THR A 485 -1.10 21.69 12.86
C THR A 485 -1.70 22.10 14.20
N ASP A 486 -2.22 23.33 14.31
CA ASP A 486 -2.95 23.83 15.49
C ASP A 486 -4.31 23.16 15.73
N ARG A 487 -4.81 22.40 14.75
CA ARG A 487 -6.04 21.61 14.80
C ARG A 487 -5.81 20.11 14.88
N ARG A 488 -4.55 19.64 14.90
CA ARG A 488 -4.18 18.22 15.10
C ARG A 488 -4.32 17.79 16.55
N ILE A 489 -5.53 18.01 17.09
CA ILE A 489 -5.87 17.70 18.46
C ILE A 489 -6.31 16.25 18.53
N GLY A 490 -5.75 15.51 19.48
CA GLY A 490 -6.12 14.13 19.74
C GLY A 490 -5.68 13.17 18.63
N LEU A 491 -6.60 12.29 18.22
CA LEU A 491 -6.41 11.26 17.21
C LEU A 491 -7.19 11.55 15.91
N THR A 492 -7.48 12.82 15.66
CA THR A 492 -8.13 13.25 14.42
C THR A 492 -7.26 12.88 13.21
N GLU A 493 -7.88 12.37 12.16
CA GLU A 493 -7.19 12.02 10.92
C GLU A 493 -6.48 13.25 10.34
N VAL A 494 -5.19 13.11 10.02
CA VAL A 494 -4.36 14.24 9.57
C VAL A 494 -4.56 14.53 8.09
N GLU A 495 -4.47 13.50 7.26
CA GLU A 495 -4.79 13.56 5.84
C GLU A 495 -6.31 13.66 5.65
N ILE A 496 -6.74 14.51 4.72
CA ILE A 496 -8.14 14.59 4.28
C ILE A 496 -8.24 14.33 2.77
N GLY A 497 -9.43 13.97 2.30
CA GLY A 497 -9.67 13.68 0.89
C GLY A 497 -9.54 14.93 0.00
N LEU A 498 -9.24 14.70 -1.29
CA LEU A 498 -9.32 15.75 -2.31
C LEU A 498 -10.79 16.17 -2.50
N THR A 499 -11.02 17.45 -2.76
CA THR A 499 -12.34 17.88 -3.24
C THR A 499 -12.63 17.30 -4.64
N PRO A 500 -13.89 17.22 -5.07
CA PRO A 500 -14.21 16.77 -6.42
C PRO A 500 -13.43 17.50 -7.52
N ASP A 501 -13.33 18.83 -7.45
CA ASP A 501 -12.59 19.62 -8.44
C ASP A 501 -11.09 19.30 -8.43
N GLN A 502 -10.48 19.15 -7.24
CA GLN A 502 -9.09 18.75 -7.11
C GLN A 502 -8.84 17.34 -7.66
N ALA A 503 -9.73 16.39 -7.35
CA ALA A 503 -9.64 15.02 -7.82
C ALA A 503 -9.78 14.94 -9.34
N ARG A 504 -10.71 15.68 -9.96
CA ARG A 504 -10.85 15.76 -11.42
C ARG A 504 -9.60 16.35 -12.07
N CYS A 505 -9.10 17.47 -11.54
CA CYS A 505 -7.91 18.13 -12.06
C CYS A 505 -6.67 17.23 -11.99
N GLU A 506 -6.44 16.56 -10.85
CA GLU A 506 -5.33 15.61 -10.70
C GLU A 506 -5.50 14.39 -11.61
N ALA A 507 -6.71 13.85 -11.72
CA ALA A 507 -6.99 12.69 -12.57
C ALA A 507 -6.77 12.97 -14.06
N GLN A 508 -7.03 14.20 -14.52
CA GLN A 508 -6.79 14.64 -15.90
C GLN A 508 -5.31 14.60 -16.31
N ARG A 509 -4.37 14.62 -15.35
CA ARG A 509 -2.92 14.48 -15.63
C ARG A 509 -2.53 13.08 -16.12
N CYS A 510 -3.39 12.08 -15.91
CA CYS A 510 -3.11 10.68 -16.21
C CYS A 510 -2.84 10.45 -17.70
N LEU A 511 -1.69 9.84 -18.01
CA LEU A 511 -1.29 9.51 -19.38
C LEU A 511 -2.09 8.35 -20.02
N ARG A 512 -3.06 7.77 -19.31
CA ARG A 512 -3.88 6.64 -19.77
C ARG A 512 -3.05 5.53 -20.44
N CYS A 513 -1.97 5.09 -19.79
CA CYS A 513 -1.01 4.11 -20.35
C CYS A 513 -1.65 2.76 -20.73
N PHE A 514 -2.85 2.46 -20.22
CA PHE A 514 -3.65 1.28 -20.56
C PHE A 514 -4.34 1.38 -21.93
N ALA A 515 -4.43 2.58 -22.52
CA ALA A 515 -4.89 2.80 -23.89
C ALA A 515 -3.72 2.71 -24.86
N ASN A 516 -3.96 2.30 -26.11
CA ASN A 516 -2.94 2.06 -27.12
C ASN A 516 -3.33 2.65 -28.48
N ILE A 517 -2.34 3.18 -29.20
CA ILE A 517 -2.53 3.67 -30.56
C ILE A 517 -2.61 2.45 -31.49
N LEU A 518 -3.70 2.34 -32.23
CA LEU A 518 -3.92 1.29 -33.22
C LEU A 518 -3.64 1.83 -34.61
N LEU A 519 -2.83 1.10 -35.37
CA LEU A 519 -2.58 1.36 -36.79
C LEU A 519 -3.43 0.41 -37.64
N GLU A 520 -4.17 0.96 -38.59
CA GLU A 520 -4.81 0.26 -39.71
C GLU A 520 -3.91 0.42 -40.95
N PRO A 521 -3.00 -0.53 -41.25
CA PRO A 521 -1.95 -0.35 -42.25
C PRO A 521 -2.50 -0.06 -43.65
N GLU A 522 -3.68 -0.57 -43.98
CA GLU A 522 -4.34 -0.42 -45.27
C GLU A 522 -4.79 1.02 -45.53
N LYS A 523 -4.96 1.82 -44.48
CA LYS A 523 -5.29 3.25 -44.57
C LYS A 523 -4.06 4.14 -44.51
N CYS A 524 -2.91 3.63 -44.07
CA CYS A 524 -1.71 4.42 -43.86
C CYS A 524 -1.03 4.73 -45.21
N VAL A 525 -0.82 6.01 -45.49
CA VAL A 525 -0.11 6.48 -46.70
C VAL A 525 1.33 6.92 -46.44
N LEU A 526 1.86 6.62 -45.25
CA LEU A 526 3.26 6.90 -44.84
C LEU A 526 3.69 8.38 -45.04
N CYS A 527 2.76 9.32 -44.85
CA CYS A 527 3.01 10.76 -45.03
C CYS A 527 3.88 11.43 -43.96
N ALA A 528 4.32 10.68 -42.93
CA ALA A 528 5.13 11.15 -41.81
C ALA A 528 4.52 12.26 -40.91
N LEU A 529 3.27 12.68 -41.13
CA LEU A 529 2.64 13.70 -40.27
C LEU A 529 2.51 13.27 -38.80
N CYS A 530 2.33 11.96 -38.55
CA CYS A 530 2.34 11.42 -37.19
C CYS A 530 3.73 11.45 -36.53
N VAL A 531 4.81 11.36 -37.32
CA VAL A 531 6.20 11.52 -36.85
C VAL A 531 6.45 12.97 -36.46
N ASP A 532 6.06 13.89 -37.34
CA ASP A 532 6.26 15.35 -37.18
C ASP A 532 5.55 15.90 -35.94
N VAL A 533 4.29 15.49 -35.71
CA VAL A 533 3.47 15.99 -34.60
C VAL A 533 3.80 15.34 -33.25
N CYS A 534 4.63 14.29 -33.21
CA CYS A 534 4.88 13.53 -31.99
C CYS A 534 5.79 14.30 -31.02
N PRO A 535 5.31 14.75 -29.84
CA PRO A 535 6.10 15.60 -28.95
C PRO A 535 7.28 14.86 -28.31
N VAL A 536 7.13 13.55 -28.08
CA VAL A 536 8.14 12.67 -27.47
C VAL A 536 8.92 11.85 -28.48
N LYS A 537 8.71 12.07 -29.80
CA LYS A 537 9.49 11.46 -30.90
C LYS A 537 9.56 9.92 -30.88
N VAL A 538 8.46 9.27 -30.50
CA VAL A 538 8.36 7.79 -30.40
C VAL A 538 7.81 7.13 -31.66
N ILE A 539 7.46 7.91 -32.69
CA ILE A 539 6.97 7.41 -33.98
C ILE A 539 8.06 7.64 -35.02
N SER A 540 8.38 6.62 -35.81
CA SER A 540 9.33 6.71 -36.92
C SER A 540 8.82 5.98 -38.16
N ILE A 541 9.32 6.37 -39.33
CA ILE A 541 9.14 5.62 -40.58
C ILE A 541 10.49 5.06 -40.97
N VAL A 542 10.56 3.73 -41.04
CA VAL A 542 11.80 3.00 -41.33
C VAL A 542 11.65 2.13 -42.58
N PRO A 543 12.74 1.75 -43.25
CA PRO A 543 12.72 0.67 -44.23
C PRO A 543 12.13 -0.62 -43.64
N GLY A 544 11.29 -1.31 -44.41
CA GLY A 544 10.67 -2.58 -44.01
C GLY A 544 11.64 -3.64 -43.46
N PRO A 545 12.87 -3.81 -44.04
CA PRO A 545 13.84 -4.77 -43.53
C PRO A 545 14.35 -4.49 -42.10
N GLU A 546 14.16 -3.28 -41.56
CA GLU A 546 14.50 -2.97 -40.17
C GLU A 546 13.46 -3.53 -39.17
N VAL A 547 12.26 -3.87 -39.64
CA VAL A 547 11.21 -4.49 -38.82
C VAL A 547 11.17 -5.99 -39.03
N GLU A 548 11.09 -6.42 -40.29
CA GLU A 548 11.08 -7.83 -40.70
C GLU A 548 12.00 -7.96 -41.92
N PRO A 549 13.09 -8.75 -41.85
CA PRO A 549 14.07 -8.86 -42.92
C PRO A 549 13.50 -9.17 -44.31
N GLU A 550 12.36 -9.88 -44.37
CA GLU A 550 11.70 -10.26 -45.61
C GLU A 550 10.92 -9.12 -46.29
N ARG A 551 10.65 -8.00 -45.59
CA ARG A 551 9.86 -6.86 -46.10
C ARG A 551 10.70 -5.90 -46.93
N VAL A 552 11.22 -6.36 -48.07
CA VAL A 552 12.02 -5.54 -48.99
C VAL A 552 11.15 -4.63 -49.87
N GLY A 553 11.59 -3.39 -50.10
CA GLY A 553 10.92 -2.46 -51.01
C GLY A 553 9.70 -1.73 -50.44
N VAL A 554 9.43 -1.89 -49.15
CA VAL A 554 8.37 -1.19 -48.41
C VAL A 554 8.96 -0.40 -47.24
N SER A 555 8.19 0.54 -46.70
CA SER A 555 8.49 1.21 -45.43
C SER A 555 7.48 0.80 -44.37
N ALA A 556 7.88 0.85 -43.11
CA ALA A 556 7.05 0.55 -41.95
C ALA A 556 6.97 1.77 -41.03
N LEU A 557 5.83 1.93 -40.37
CA LEU A 557 5.69 2.85 -39.24
C LEU A 557 6.00 2.07 -37.97
N LEU A 558 6.95 2.55 -37.19
CA LEU A 558 7.26 2.04 -35.86
C LEU A 558 6.78 3.02 -34.80
N LEU A 559 6.17 2.49 -33.74
CA LEU A 559 5.76 3.24 -32.55
C LEU A 559 6.37 2.55 -31.33
N ASP A 560 7.15 3.30 -30.56
CA ASP A 560 7.56 2.85 -29.22
C ASP A 560 6.42 3.07 -28.22
N GLU A 561 5.67 2.00 -27.96
CA GLU A 561 4.57 1.99 -27.01
C GLU A 561 5.02 2.17 -25.55
N THR A 562 6.29 1.86 -25.24
CA THR A 562 6.85 1.94 -23.88
C THR A 562 7.22 3.37 -23.49
N ALA A 563 7.50 4.23 -24.47
CA ALA A 563 7.78 5.65 -24.27
C ALA A 563 6.60 6.58 -24.64
N CYS A 564 5.62 6.10 -25.42
CA CYS A 564 4.51 6.93 -25.85
C CYS A 564 3.61 7.39 -24.68
N ILE A 565 3.29 8.69 -24.67
CA ILE A 565 2.50 9.36 -23.63
C ILE A 565 0.98 9.41 -23.92
N ARG A 566 0.54 8.76 -25.00
CA ARG A 566 -0.86 8.62 -25.42
C ARG A 566 -1.64 9.94 -25.60
N CYS A 567 -0.96 11.04 -25.94
CA CYS A 567 -1.60 12.36 -26.18
C CYS A 567 -2.53 12.42 -27.41
N ALA A 568 -2.47 11.41 -28.30
CA ALA A 568 -3.27 11.27 -29.51
C ALA A 568 -3.12 12.35 -30.59
N LEU A 569 -2.12 13.24 -30.50
CA LEU A 569 -1.81 14.20 -31.56
C LEU A 569 -1.60 13.52 -32.93
N CYS A 570 -0.99 12.33 -32.95
CA CYS A 570 -0.81 11.55 -34.17
C CYS A 570 -2.12 11.05 -34.78
N ILE A 571 -3.14 10.79 -33.96
CA ILE A 571 -4.48 10.38 -34.41
C ILE A 571 -5.19 11.57 -35.05
N GLU A 572 -5.20 12.72 -34.36
CA GLU A 572 -5.83 13.95 -34.85
C GLU A 572 -5.17 14.44 -36.15
N ARG A 573 -3.85 14.33 -36.26
CA ARG A 573 -3.10 14.76 -37.45
C ARG A 573 -3.23 13.79 -38.63
N CYS A 574 -3.75 12.57 -38.43
CA CYS A 574 -3.77 11.54 -39.46
C CYS A 574 -4.81 11.84 -40.56
N PRO A 575 -4.41 12.17 -41.80
CA PRO A 575 -5.35 12.60 -42.84
C PRO A 575 -6.25 11.47 -43.36
N THR A 576 -5.86 10.21 -43.15
CA THR A 576 -6.60 9.02 -43.62
C THR A 576 -7.32 8.28 -42.51
N ASN A 577 -7.27 8.78 -41.26
CA ASN A 577 -7.79 8.09 -40.08
C ASN A 577 -7.25 6.65 -39.96
N ALA A 578 -5.98 6.45 -40.31
CA ALA A 578 -5.28 5.17 -40.17
C ALA A 578 -4.87 4.88 -38.72
N LEU A 579 -4.82 5.91 -37.87
CA LEU A 579 -4.52 5.79 -36.45
C LEU A 579 -5.81 5.96 -35.65
N SER A 580 -5.95 5.19 -34.57
CA SER A 580 -7.06 5.31 -33.61
C SER A 580 -6.60 4.90 -32.22
N MET A 581 -7.45 5.03 -31.20
CA MET A 581 -7.16 4.56 -29.84
C MET A 581 -7.95 3.29 -29.54
N GLY A 582 -7.33 2.36 -28.82
CA GLY A 582 -7.97 1.16 -28.31
C GLY A 582 -7.53 0.81 -26.90
N VAL A 583 -8.34 0.00 -26.22
CA VAL A 583 -8.01 -0.60 -24.92
C VAL A 583 -8.17 -2.10 -25.04
N TRP A 584 -7.39 -2.86 -24.29
CA TRP A 584 -7.61 -4.30 -24.20
C TRP A 584 -8.65 -4.59 -23.13
N SER A 585 -9.74 -5.26 -23.52
CA SER A 585 -10.70 -5.77 -22.53
C SER A 585 -10.01 -6.82 -21.67
N GLY A 586 -10.04 -6.69 -20.34
CA GLY A 586 -9.46 -7.68 -19.42
C GLY A 586 -8.13 -7.31 -18.78
N VAL A 587 -7.44 -6.26 -19.26
CA VAL A 587 -6.18 -5.81 -18.61
C VAL A 587 -6.44 -5.28 -17.21
N GLY A 588 -5.78 -5.89 -16.22
CA GLY A 588 -5.97 -5.55 -14.80
C GLY A 588 -7.39 -5.76 -14.27
N VAL A 589 -8.15 -6.67 -14.89
CA VAL A 589 -9.48 -7.11 -14.43
C VAL A 589 -9.33 -8.49 -13.77
N PRO A 590 -9.68 -8.67 -12.49
CA PRO A 590 -9.61 -9.99 -11.86
C PRO A 590 -10.51 -11.04 -12.54
N ASP A 591 -10.11 -12.30 -12.45
CA ASP A 591 -10.89 -13.42 -13.00
C ASP A 591 -12.30 -13.50 -12.39
N GLY A 592 -13.28 -13.85 -13.23
CA GLY A 592 -14.69 -13.96 -12.82
C GLY A 592 -15.41 -12.63 -12.60
N VAL A 593 -14.72 -11.50 -12.79
CA VAL A 593 -15.31 -10.15 -12.66
C VAL A 593 -15.60 -9.57 -14.05
N SER A 594 -16.87 -9.49 -14.43
CA SER A 594 -17.27 -8.63 -15.54
C SER A 594 -17.22 -7.19 -15.07
N MET A 595 -16.19 -6.44 -15.47
CA MET A 595 -16.19 -5.01 -15.21
C MET A 595 -17.42 -4.39 -15.88
N PRO A 596 -18.18 -3.52 -15.20
CA PRO A 596 -19.23 -2.71 -15.81
C PRO A 596 -18.64 -1.60 -16.68
N ILE A 597 -17.51 -1.84 -17.36
CA ILE A 597 -16.98 -0.94 -18.37
C ILE A 597 -17.83 -1.13 -19.63
N ASP A 598 -19.07 -0.68 -19.54
CA ASP A 598 -19.52 0.21 -20.58
C ASP A 598 -18.58 1.42 -20.41
N LEU A 599 -17.54 1.54 -21.25
CA LEU A 599 -16.79 2.80 -21.40
C LEU A 599 -17.80 3.81 -21.94
N LYS A 600 -18.73 4.23 -21.07
CA LYS A 600 -19.55 5.40 -21.25
C LYS A 600 -18.57 6.54 -21.07
N MET A 601 -17.82 6.78 -22.14
CA MET A 601 -17.28 8.09 -22.42
C MET A 601 -18.41 8.89 -23.08
N PRO A 602 -19.31 9.53 -22.30
CA PRO A 602 -19.83 10.79 -22.76
C PRO A 602 -19.60 11.84 -21.67
N ILE A 603 -18.75 12.81 -21.97
CA ILE A 603 -19.03 14.18 -21.53
C ILE A 603 -19.48 14.93 -22.79
N PRO A 604 -20.70 15.51 -22.82
CA PRO A 604 -21.10 16.38 -23.91
C PRO A 604 -20.10 17.54 -23.99
N VAL A 605 -19.62 17.84 -25.19
CA VAL A 605 -18.87 19.07 -25.46
C VAL A 605 -19.80 20.25 -25.17
N GLY A 606 -19.73 20.76 -23.94
CA GLY A 606 -20.44 21.93 -23.50
C GLY A 606 -19.66 23.20 -23.83
N GLY A 607 -19.79 23.66 -25.08
CA GLY A 607 -19.80 25.08 -25.40
C GLY A 607 -18.50 25.71 -25.93
N SER A 608 -18.51 26.04 -27.23
CA SER A 608 -17.94 27.29 -27.71
C SER A 608 -18.93 27.95 -28.67
N ALA A 609 -19.39 29.15 -28.31
CA ALA A 609 -20.13 30.14 -29.10
C ALA A 609 -21.49 29.73 -29.72
#